data_AF-T1HRL5-F1
#
_entry.id   AF-T1HRL5-F1
#
_cell.length_a   1.000
_cell.length_b   1.000
_cell.length_c   1.000
_cell.angle_alpha   90.00
_cell.angle_beta   90.00
_cell.angle_gamma   90.00
#
_symmetry.space_group_name_H-M   'P 1'
#
loop_
_entity.id
_entity.type
_entity.pdbx_description
1 polymer ?
#
loop_
_entity_poly.entity_id
_entity_poly.type
_entity_poly.pdbx_seq_one_letter_code
_entity_poly.pdbx_strand_id
1 'polypeptide(L)'
;MDQKEFRVLIKLTYELNTLTNLILIGDCNAHIGEAQVLPAQLLNQSQCALAKKRRSKDSKIDSRGKQFLEMCEDENFVILNGRTLNDQSGEYTYISKVGCSVVDFCCVTTPCLPFVHDFKVLADTFSDHMPITLQLSTGMKHYEENLTPLLPKLIWVQKNEEVYQSRLEQDLNMTVCNGSVKEEVEHLLSCIKRAAENRKGGNPTHRQ
;
A
#
# COMPACT_ATOMS: atom_id res chain seq x y z
N MET A 1 12.23 20.60 8.88
CA MET A 1 12.18 19.58 9.93
C MET A 1 11.42 18.41 9.34
N ASP A 2 12.16 17.37 9.02
CA ASP A 2 11.82 16.26 8.12
C ASP A 2 10.50 15.58 8.54
N GLN A 3 9.41 15.82 7.80
CA GLN A 3 8.21 15.02 7.96
C GLN A 3 8.50 13.71 7.24
N LYS A 4 8.82 12.64 7.98
CA LYS A 4 8.93 11.29 7.41
C LYS A 4 7.62 11.00 6.66
N GLU A 5 7.68 10.81 5.34
CA GLU A 5 6.49 10.63 4.46
C GLU A 5 5.62 9.46 4.94
N PHE A 6 6.23 8.48 5.61
CA PHE A 6 5.57 7.30 6.15
C PHE A 6 5.24 7.39 7.65
N ARG A 7 5.39 8.53 8.32
CA ARG A 7 5.24 8.64 9.80
C ARG A 7 3.89 8.11 10.30
N VAL A 8 2.79 8.47 9.63
CA VAL A 8 1.45 8.03 10.01
C VAL A 8 1.30 6.53 9.79
N LEU A 9 1.82 6.02 8.66
CA LEU A 9 1.82 4.60 8.36
C LEU A 9 2.64 3.80 9.38
N ILE A 10 3.85 4.25 9.72
CA ILE A 10 4.72 3.67 10.75
C ILE A 10 3.99 3.57 12.09
N LYS A 11 3.34 4.67 12.51
CA LYS A 11 2.59 4.67 13.78
C LYS A 11 1.46 3.63 13.75
N LEU A 12 0.71 3.58 12.65
CA LEU A 12 -0.40 2.65 12.49
C LEU A 12 0.08 1.20 12.42
N THR A 13 1.16 0.92 11.69
CA THR A 13 1.75 -0.42 11.64
C THR A 13 2.25 -0.82 13.02
N TYR A 14 2.94 0.04 13.76
CA TYR A 14 3.41 -0.25 15.11
C TYR A 14 2.24 -0.62 16.06
N GLU A 15 1.16 0.17 16.03
CA GLU A 15 -0.03 -0.08 16.86
C GLU A 15 -0.71 -1.41 16.49
N LEU A 16 -0.79 -1.76 15.20
CA LEU A 16 -1.50 -2.94 14.71
C LEU A 16 -0.67 -4.23 14.66
N ASN A 17 0.64 -4.14 14.44
CA ASN A 17 1.56 -5.28 14.30
C ASN A 17 1.69 -6.08 15.60
N THR A 18 1.39 -5.45 16.75
CA THR A 18 1.30 -6.15 18.04
C THR A 18 0.05 -7.03 18.16
N LEU A 19 -0.96 -6.81 17.31
CA LEU A 19 -2.28 -7.44 17.41
C LEU A 19 -2.63 -8.32 16.20
N THR A 20 -2.04 -8.06 15.03
CA THR A 20 -2.47 -8.66 13.76
C THR A 20 -1.35 -8.84 12.73
N ASN A 21 -1.57 -9.77 11.82
CA ASN A 21 -0.74 -10.02 10.65
C ASN A 21 -1.01 -8.96 9.57
N LEU A 22 0.00 -8.15 9.22
CA LEU A 22 -0.17 -7.05 8.26
C LEU A 22 0.37 -7.38 6.86
N ILE A 23 -0.35 -6.85 5.86
CA ILE A 23 0.03 -6.81 4.45
C ILE A 23 -0.09 -5.35 4.01
N LEU A 24 0.99 -4.81 3.45
CA LEU A 24 1.02 -3.50 2.80
C LEU A 24 1.17 -3.74 1.29
N ILE A 25 0.22 -3.28 0.49
CA ILE A 25 0.23 -3.52 -0.95
C ILE A 25 -0.26 -2.29 -1.74
N GLY A 26 0.48 -1.92 -2.79
CA GLY A 26 0.09 -0.86 -3.71
C GLY A 26 1.22 0.13 -4.05
N ASP A 27 0.85 1.21 -4.72
CA ASP A 27 1.76 2.27 -5.16
C ASP A 27 2.33 3.05 -3.96
N CYS A 28 3.62 2.85 -3.70
CA CYS A 28 4.34 3.56 -2.66
C CYS A 28 5.04 4.82 -3.19
N ASN A 29 5.09 4.97 -4.53
CA ASN A 29 5.76 6.01 -5.28
C ASN A 29 7.22 6.23 -4.79
N ALA A 30 7.94 5.12 -4.56
CA ALA A 30 9.26 5.10 -3.94
C ALA A 30 10.20 4.20 -4.75
N HIS A 31 11.45 4.62 -4.95
CA HIS A 31 12.46 3.81 -5.62
C HIS A 31 13.38 3.15 -4.60
N ILE A 32 13.38 1.81 -4.52
CA ILE A 32 14.18 1.05 -3.55
C ILE A 32 15.28 0.17 -4.18
N GLY A 33 15.49 0.26 -5.49
CA GLY A 33 16.54 -0.47 -6.20
C GLY A 33 16.38 -1.98 -6.04
N GLU A 34 17.44 -2.66 -5.61
CA GLU A 34 17.45 -4.08 -5.19
C GLU A 34 17.54 -4.24 -3.66
N ALA A 35 17.27 -3.18 -2.90
CA ALA A 35 17.48 -3.17 -1.46
C ALA A 35 16.54 -4.14 -0.71
N GLN A 36 16.94 -4.41 0.54
CA GLN A 36 16.47 -5.45 1.45
C GLN A 36 17.13 -6.83 1.23
N VAL A 37 17.82 -7.31 2.26
CA VAL A 37 18.41 -8.65 2.33
C VAL A 37 17.80 -9.36 3.52
N LEU A 38 17.21 -10.53 3.29
CA LEU A 38 16.58 -11.28 4.37
C LEU A 38 17.61 -12.06 5.21
N PRO A 39 17.43 -12.13 6.54
CA PRO A 39 18.10 -13.10 7.38
C PRO A 39 17.82 -14.53 6.89
N ALA A 40 18.81 -15.43 7.01
CA ALA A 40 18.69 -16.80 6.54
C ALA A 40 17.53 -17.57 7.22
N GLN A 41 17.20 -17.18 8.45
CA GLN A 41 16.14 -17.75 9.26
C GLN A 41 14.74 -17.55 8.63
N LEU A 42 14.53 -16.45 7.89
CA LEU A 42 13.23 -16.14 7.29
C LEU A 42 12.97 -16.92 6.00
N LEU A 43 14.03 -17.42 5.33
CA LEU A 43 13.91 -18.05 4.00
C LEU A 43 13.14 -19.37 4.00
N ASN A 44 13.08 -20.03 5.17
CA ASN A 44 12.40 -21.31 5.34
C ASN A 44 11.02 -21.15 6.01
N GLN A 45 10.56 -19.92 6.24
CA GLN A 45 9.28 -19.66 6.92
C GLN A 45 8.11 -19.58 5.95
N SER A 46 8.35 -19.40 4.65
CA SER A 46 7.30 -19.33 3.63
C SER A 46 6.96 -20.68 3.02
N GLN A 47 5.72 -20.82 2.52
CA GLN A 47 5.32 -22.00 1.74
C GLN A 47 6.02 -22.07 0.38
N CYS A 48 6.48 -20.93 -0.15
CA CYS A 48 7.30 -20.87 -1.35
C CYS A 48 8.75 -20.53 -1.05
N ALA A 49 9.66 -20.87 -1.96
CA ALA A 49 11.05 -20.48 -1.85
C ALA A 49 11.20 -18.98 -2.13
N LEU A 50 11.63 -18.22 -1.11
CA LEU A 50 11.97 -16.80 -1.25
C LEU A 50 13.46 -16.62 -1.48
N ALA A 51 13.82 -15.78 -2.45
CA ALA A 51 15.20 -15.37 -2.64
C ALA A 51 15.69 -14.50 -1.48
N LYS A 52 16.91 -14.77 -0.99
CA LYS A 52 17.55 -13.99 0.08
C LYS A 52 17.77 -12.53 -0.28
N LYS A 53 18.29 -12.29 -1.48
CA LYS A 53 18.44 -10.95 -2.05
C LYS A 53 17.27 -10.70 -2.99
N ARG A 54 16.72 -9.50 -2.92
CA ARG A 54 15.70 -9.05 -3.86
C ARG A 54 16.38 -8.72 -5.19
N ARG A 55 15.70 -8.99 -6.30
CA ARG A 55 16.06 -8.48 -7.63
C ARG A 55 15.05 -7.42 -8.07
N SER A 56 15.45 -6.55 -8.98
CA SER A 56 14.56 -5.55 -9.56
C SER A 56 15.08 -5.09 -10.92
N LYS A 57 14.15 -4.85 -11.85
CA LYS A 57 14.44 -4.16 -13.10
C LYS A 57 14.64 -2.65 -12.92
N ASP A 58 14.22 -2.09 -11.79
CA ASP A 58 14.50 -0.70 -11.41
C ASP A 58 15.59 -0.67 -10.33
N SER A 59 16.78 -0.18 -10.70
CA SER A 59 17.94 -0.09 -9.81
C SER A 59 18.05 1.24 -9.07
N LYS A 60 17.12 2.19 -9.30
CA LYS A 60 17.17 3.51 -8.67
C LYS A 60 16.83 3.42 -7.18
N ILE A 61 17.47 4.28 -6.39
CA ILE A 61 17.12 4.50 -4.98
C ILE A 61 16.98 5.99 -4.75
N ASP A 62 15.84 6.43 -4.22
CA ASP A 62 15.57 7.82 -3.86
C ASP A 62 15.44 8.01 -2.33
N SER A 63 15.19 9.25 -1.90
CA SER A 63 15.03 9.57 -0.47
C SER A 63 13.81 8.90 0.13
N ARG A 64 12.70 8.86 -0.62
CA ARG A 64 11.45 8.21 -0.20
C ARG A 64 11.63 6.71 -0.04
N GLY A 65 12.33 6.06 -0.96
CA GLY A 65 12.68 4.65 -0.88
C GLY A 65 13.56 4.32 0.31
N LYS A 66 14.48 5.19 0.71
CA LYS A 66 15.25 5.01 1.95
C LYS A 66 14.34 5.04 3.19
N GLN A 67 13.39 5.99 3.26
CA GLN A 67 12.43 6.05 4.36
C GLN A 67 11.49 4.84 4.38
N PHE A 68 11.07 4.36 3.21
CA PHE A 68 10.26 3.15 3.08
C PHE A 68 11.00 1.91 3.58
N LEU A 69 12.28 1.75 3.20
CA LEU A 69 13.13 0.66 3.67
C LEU A 69 13.35 0.72 5.19
N GLU A 70 13.56 1.92 5.76
CA GLU A 70 13.67 2.11 7.21
C GLU A 70 12.40 1.64 7.92
N MET A 71 11.22 2.05 7.45
CA MET A 71 9.93 1.55 7.96
C MET A 71 9.83 0.03 7.85
N CYS A 72 10.21 -0.56 6.71
CA CYS A 72 10.13 -2.01 6.55
C CYS A 72 11.03 -2.76 7.53
N GLU A 73 12.22 -2.23 7.83
CA GLU A 73 13.12 -2.80 8.82
C GLU A 73 12.56 -2.67 10.24
N ASP A 74 12.12 -1.47 10.63
CA ASP A 74 11.57 -1.17 11.96
C ASP A 74 10.35 -2.06 12.29
N GLU A 75 9.51 -2.34 11.30
CA GLU A 75 8.25 -3.07 11.45
C GLU A 75 8.31 -4.53 10.96
N ASN A 76 9.50 -5.04 10.64
CA ASN A 76 9.75 -6.41 10.18
C ASN A 76 8.92 -6.84 8.94
N PHE A 77 8.75 -5.92 8.00
CA PHE A 77 8.14 -6.20 6.70
C PHE A 77 9.14 -6.83 5.73
N VAL A 78 8.73 -7.93 5.12
CA VAL A 78 9.41 -8.57 3.99
C VAL A 78 8.77 -8.07 2.69
N ILE A 79 9.58 -7.48 1.82
CA ILE A 79 9.17 -7.04 0.48
C ILE A 79 9.24 -8.25 -0.44
N LEU A 80 8.10 -8.62 -1.06
CA LEU A 80 7.97 -9.84 -1.87
C LEU A 80 8.42 -9.67 -3.32
N ASN A 81 8.32 -8.44 -3.87
CA ASN A 81 8.78 -8.14 -5.22
C ASN A 81 10.22 -8.62 -5.42
N GLY A 82 10.52 -9.32 -6.51
CA GLY A 82 11.86 -9.79 -6.81
C GLY A 82 12.31 -11.04 -6.06
N ARG A 83 11.43 -11.70 -5.30
CA ARG A 83 11.80 -12.84 -4.42
C ARG A 83 11.11 -14.15 -4.73
N THR A 84 9.87 -14.11 -5.19
CA THR A 84 9.05 -15.29 -5.47
C THR A 84 9.38 -15.89 -6.83
N LEU A 85 8.92 -17.12 -7.07
CA LEU A 85 9.20 -17.86 -8.31
C LEU A 85 8.69 -17.12 -9.56
N ASN A 86 7.50 -16.51 -9.48
CA ASN A 86 6.87 -15.81 -10.60
C ASN A 86 7.19 -14.30 -10.67
N ASP A 87 8.08 -13.80 -9.81
CA ASP A 87 8.63 -12.45 -9.90
C ASP A 87 10.15 -12.43 -9.69
N GLN A 88 10.83 -13.47 -10.19
CA GLN A 88 12.25 -13.63 -9.94
C GLN A 88 13.08 -12.44 -10.42
N SER A 89 12.73 -11.79 -11.52
CA SER A 89 13.50 -10.65 -12.05
C SER A 89 13.16 -9.31 -11.40
N GLY A 90 12.12 -9.27 -10.54
CA GLY A 90 11.56 -8.04 -10.00
C GLY A 90 11.01 -7.15 -11.12
N GLU A 91 9.91 -7.60 -11.69
CA GLU A 91 9.26 -7.04 -12.87
C GLU A 91 8.78 -5.60 -12.67
N TYR A 92 8.73 -4.82 -13.77
CA TYR A 92 8.24 -3.44 -13.73
C TYR A 92 6.78 -3.39 -13.33
N THR A 93 6.46 -2.57 -12.33
CA THR A 93 5.07 -2.33 -11.91
C THR A 93 4.50 -1.07 -12.54
N TYR A 94 5.35 -0.23 -13.10
CA TYR A 94 4.97 0.98 -13.81
C TYR A 94 5.69 1.05 -15.15
N ILE A 95 4.94 1.31 -16.23
CA ILE A 95 5.43 1.43 -17.60
C ILE A 95 4.69 2.59 -18.27
N SER A 96 5.45 3.61 -18.65
CA SER A 96 4.93 4.78 -19.36
C SER A 96 5.78 5.13 -20.58
N LYS A 97 5.37 6.14 -21.33
CA LYS A 97 6.16 6.69 -22.45
C LYS A 97 7.48 7.30 -22.01
N VAL A 98 7.62 7.71 -20.74
CA VAL A 98 8.79 8.42 -20.21
C VAL A 98 9.73 7.52 -19.41
N GLY A 99 9.35 6.27 -19.18
CA GLY A 99 10.19 5.30 -18.48
C GLY A 99 9.39 4.22 -17.77
N CYS A 100 10.12 3.30 -17.15
CA CYS A 100 9.60 2.20 -16.37
C CYS A 100 10.19 2.23 -14.95
N SER A 101 9.45 1.73 -13.98
CA SER A 101 9.89 1.65 -12.58
C SER A 101 9.21 0.51 -11.83
N VAL A 102 9.75 0.22 -10.64
CA VAL A 102 9.13 -0.69 -9.66
C VAL A 102 8.77 0.16 -8.45
N VAL A 103 7.52 0.60 -8.38
CA VAL A 103 7.01 1.54 -7.36
C VAL A 103 5.79 1.00 -6.60
N ASP A 104 5.18 -0.07 -7.11
CA ASP A 104 4.12 -0.81 -6.44
C ASP A 104 4.74 -1.99 -5.69
N PHE A 105 4.63 -1.99 -4.36
CA PHE A 105 5.23 -3.03 -3.53
C PHE A 105 4.16 -3.87 -2.85
N CYS A 106 4.47 -5.14 -2.65
CA CYS A 106 3.76 -6.01 -1.73
C CYS A 106 4.70 -6.41 -0.60
N CYS A 107 4.37 -5.97 0.61
CA CYS A 107 5.13 -6.22 1.82
C CYS A 107 4.27 -6.99 2.82
N VAL A 108 4.86 -7.97 3.47
CA VAL A 108 4.16 -8.78 4.49
C VAL A 108 4.98 -8.82 5.76
N THR A 109 4.34 -8.76 6.92
CA THR A 109 5.04 -8.98 8.19
C THR A 109 5.56 -10.41 8.27
N THR A 110 6.62 -10.64 9.04
CA THR A 110 7.24 -11.98 9.17
C THR A 110 6.24 -13.10 9.53
N PRO A 111 5.27 -12.91 10.44
CA PRO A 111 4.23 -13.92 10.73
C PRO A 111 3.31 -14.27 9.55
N CYS A 112 3.24 -13.42 8.51
CA CYS A 112 2.49 -13.71 7.29
C CYS A 112 3.23 -14.67 6.35
N LEU A 113 4.56 -14.82 6.47
CA LEU A 113 5.37 -15.60 5.53
C LEU A 113 4.86 -17.04 5.33
N PRO A 114 4.46 -17.79 6.38
CA PRO A 114 3.93 -19.14 6.22
C PRO A 114 2.68 -19.23 5.36
N PHE A 115 1.98 -18.13 5.12
CA PHE A 115 0.79 -18.10 4.26
C PHE A 115 1.11 -17.68 2.83
N VAL A 116 2.29 -17.10 2.56
CA VAL A 116 2.65 -16.64 1.21
C VAL A 116 2.90 -17.83 0.29
N HIS A 117 2.02 -17.98 -0.70
CA HIS A 117 2.17 -18.95 -1.78
C HIS A 117 2.96 -18.37 -2.94
N ASP A 118 2.61 -17.16 -3.40
CA ASP A 118 3.29 -16.53 -4.52
C ASP A 118 3.02 -15.02 -4.57
N PHE A 119 3.90 -14.30 -5.25
CA PHE A 119 3.74 -12.91 -5.63
C PHE A 119 4.15 -12.77 -7.10
N LYS A 120 3.40 -11.97 -7.87
CA LYS A 120 3.74 -11.69 -9.26
C LYS A 120 3.19 -10.36 -9.74
N VAL A 121 3.85 -9.82 -10.76
CA VAL A 121 3.36 -8.71 -11.57
C VAL A 121 2.69 -9.29 -12.83
N LEU A 122 1.48 -8.85 -13.14
CA LEU A 122 0.72 -9.27 -14.32
C LEU A 122 0.98 -8.31 -15.49
N ALA A 123 1.10 -8.86 -16.70
CA ALA A 123 1.35 -8.09 -17.92
C ALA A 123 0.04 -7.58 -18.55
N ASP A 124 -0.72 -6.79 -17.80
CA ASP A 124 -1.99 -6.20 -18.26
C ASP A 124 -1.86 -4.70 -18.52
N THR A 125 -2.31 -4.23 -19.69
CA THR A 125 -2.05 -2.86 -20.19
C THR A 125 -3.24 -1.91 -20.03
N PHE A 126 -4.12 -2.17 -19.07
CA PHE A 126 -5.29 -1.32 -18.78
C PHE A 126 -4.91 0.03 -18.15
N SER A 127 -3.71 0.12 -17.56
CA SER A 127 -3.09 1.34 -17.02
C SER A 127 -1.60 1.36 -17.37
N ASP A 128 -0.95 2.48 -17.07
CA ASP A 128 0.51 2.58 -16.91
C ASP A 128 1.05 1.78 -15.71
N HIS A 129 0.24 1.50 -14.70
CA HIS A 129 0.55 0.53 -13.65
C HIS A 129 0.13 -0.89 -14.03
N MET A 130 1.07 -1.82 -13.92
CA MET A 130 0.87 -3.26 -14.08
C MET A 130 0.26 -3.83 -12.79
N PRO A 131 -0.81 -4.65 -12.86
CA PRO A 131 -1.40 -5.23 -11.66
C PRO A 131 -0.40 -6.11 -10.89
N ILE A 132 -0.36 -5.97 -9.57
CA ILE A 132 0.40 -6.86 -8.69
C ILE A 132 -0.55 -7.82 -7.96
N THR A 133 -0.14 -9.07 -7.79
CA THR A 133 -0.97 -10.12 -7.17
C THR A 133 -0.20 -10.82 -6.06
N LEU A 134 -0.83 -10.91 -4.90
CA LEU A 134 -0.40 -11.76 -3.78
C LEU A 134 -1.34 -12.97 -3.68
N GLN A 135 -0.76 -14.17 -3.59
CA GLN A 135 -1.49 -15.41 -3.35
C GLN A 135 -1.17 -15.92 -1.95
N LEU A 136 -2.23 -16.20 -1.17
CA LEU A 136 -2.13 -16.69 0.20
C LEU A 136 -2.81 -18.05 0.35
N SER A 137 -2.17 -18.93 1.10
CA SER A 137 -2.69 -20.26 1.48
C SER A 137 -3.25 -20.21 2.90
N THR A 138 -4.53 -19.89 3.07
CA THR A 138 -5.17 -19.71 4.39
C THR A 138 -5.97 -20.93 4.88
N GLY A 139 -6.07 -21.99 4.07
CA GLY A 139 -6.91 -23.16 4.37
C GLY A 139 -8.42 -22.88 4.42
N MET A 140 -8.84 -21.64 4.14
CA MET A 140 -10.24 -21.25 4.08
C MET A 140 -10.84 -21.50 2.70
N LYS A 141 -12.15 -21.75 2.64
CA LYS A 141 -12.87 -21.88 1.37
C LYS A 141 -12.83 -20.54 0.63
N HIS A 142 -12.59 -20.60 -0.67
CA HIS A 142 -12.71 -19.44 -1.54
C HIS A 142 -14.18 -19.00 -1.55
N TYR A 143 -14.45 -17.81 -1.03
CA TYR A 143 -15.75 -17.16 -1.20
C TYR A 143 -15.63 -16.29 -2.44
N GLU A 144 -16.39 -16.59 -3.50
CA GLU A 144 -16.59 -15.62 -4.57
C GLU A 144 -17.37 -14.45 -3.98
N GLU A 145 -16.68 -13.35 -3.69
CA GLU A 145 -17.34 -12.11 -3.34
C GLU A 145 -17.84 -11.43 -4.62
N ASN A 146 -19.06 -10.90 -4.55
CA ASN A 146 -19.56 -10.00 -5.58
C ASN A 146 -18.62 -8.80 -5.62
N LEU A 147 -17.99 -8.57 -6.78
CA LEU A 147 -17.13 -7.41 -7.00
C LEU A 147 -17.86 -6.14 -6.54
N THR A 148 -17.28 -5.43 -5.57
CA THR A 148 -17.81 -4.13 -5.18
C THR A 148 -17.64 -3.17 -6.35
N PRO A 149 -18.64 -2.33 -6.67
CA PRO A 149 -18.53 -1.37 -7.74
C PRO A 149 -17.33 -0.45 -7.52
N LEU A 150 -16.68 -0.04 -8.61
CA LEU A 150 -15.60 0.94 -8.55
C LEU A 150 -16.05 2.18 -7.77
N LEU A 151 -15.21 2.62 -6.84
CA LEU A 151 -15.46 3.85 -6.10
C LEU A 151 -15.53 5.03 -7.08
N PRO A 152 -16.42 6.01 -6.84
CA PRO A 152 -16.49 7.20 -7.68
C PRO A 152 -15.14 7.90 -7.68
N LYS A 153 -14.65 8.27 -8.87
CA LYS A 153 -13.38 8.97 -9.04
C LYS A 153 -13.43 10.31 -8.30
N LEU A 154 -12.57 10.47 -7.30
CA LEU A 154 -12.40 11.74 -6.59
C LEU A 154 -11.63 12.71 -7.48
N ILE A 155 -12.12 13.94 -7.60
CA ILE A 155 -11.44 15.00 -8.34
C ILE A 155 -10.41 15.64 -7.41
N TRP A 156 -9.15 15.24 -7.55
CA TRP A 156 -8.05 15.85 -6.80
C TRP A 156 -7.71 17.24 -7.35
N VAL A 157 -7.56 18.22 -6.46
CA VAL A 157 -7.05 19.55 -6.80
C VAL A 157 -5.96 19.89 -5.80
N GLN A 158 -4.71 20.00 -6.25
CA GLN A 158 -3.55 20.19 -5.38
C GLN A 158 -3.69 21.37 -4.41
N LYS A 159 -4.35 22.46 -4.82
CA LYS A 159 -4.63 23.62 -3.94
C LYS A 159 -5.44 23.28 -2.68
N ASN A 160 -6.13 22.13 -2.68
CA ASN A 160 -6.96 21.68 -1.58
C ASN A 160 -6.24 20.67 -0.67
N GLU A 161 -4.97 20.36 -0.91
CA GLU A 161 -4.23 19.33 -0.19
C GLU A 161 -4.27 19.51 1.33
N GLU A 162 -3.90 20.68 1.82
CA GLU A 162 -3.92 20.99 3.26
C GLU A 162 -5.33 20.91 3.85
N VAL A 163 -6.33 21.41 3.11
CA VAL A 163 -7.73 21.41 3.53
C VAL A 163 -8.29 19.98 3.59
N TYR A 164 -7.94 19.16 2.60
CA TYR A 164 -8.30 17.75 2.55
C TYR A 164 -7.68 16.99 3.73
N GLN A 165 -6.37 17.17 3.94
CA GLN A 165 -5.65 16.52 5.03
C GLN A 165 -6.26 16.87 6.39
N SER A 166 -6.45 18.16 6.67
CA SER A 166 -7.02 18.61 7.94
C SER A 166 -8.42 18.05 8.20
N ARG A 167 -9.28 18.00 7.17
CA ARG A 167 -10.63 17.42 7.29
C ARG A 167 -10.59 15.93 7.52
N LEU A 168 -9.74 15.21 6.79
CA LEU A 168 -9.63 13.77 6.92
C LEU A 168 -9.11 13.39 8.31
N GLU A 169 -8.08 14.09 8.80
CA GLU A 169 -7.57 13.89 10.16
C GLU A 169 -8.64 14.17 11.22
N GLN A 170 -9.43 15.24 11.06
CA GLN A 170 -10.53 15.56 11.96
C GLN A 170 -11.61 14.45 11.96
N ASP A 171 -12.03 13.99 10.78
CA ASP A 171 -13.05 12.95 10.64
C ASP A 171 -12.57 11.61 11.23
N LEU A 172 -11.32 11.24 10.99
CA LEU A 172 -10.73 10.00 11.51
C LEU A 172 -10.54 10.04 13.03
N ASN A 173 -10.12 11.17 13.60
CA ASN A 173 -9.96 11.29 15.07
C ASN A 173 -11.28 11.21 15.83
N MET A 174 -12.40 11.50 15.18
CA MET A 174 -13.75 11.38 15.76
C MET A 174 -14.35 9.97 15.58
N THR A 175 -13.64 9.08 14.90
CA THR A 175 -14.12 7.74 14.57
C THR A 175 -13.82 6.76 15.69
N VAL A 176 -14.80 5.92 16.02
CA VAL A 176 -14.61 4.76 16.89
C VAL A 176 -14.89 3.50 16.05
N CYS A 177 -13.86 2.69 15.83
CA CYS A 177 -13.97 1.44 15.06
C CYS A 177 -14.45 0.31 15.98
N ASN A 178 -15.77 0.09 16.01
CA ASN A 178 -16.42 -0.98 16.79
C ASN A 178 -17.34 -1.86 15.91
N GLY A 179 -17.19 -1.77 14.59
CA GLY A 179 -18.09 -2.41 13.62
C GLY A 179 -17.51 -3.70 13.04
N SER A 180 -18.26 -4.33 12.14
CA SER A 180 -17.72 -5.33 11.23
C SER A 180 -16.73 -4.70 10.24
N VAL A 181 -15.81 -5.49 9.67
CA VAL A 181 -14.83 -5.03 8.67
C VAL A 181 -15.49 -4.24 7.53
N LYS A 182 -16.65 -4.71 7.08
CA LYS A 182 -17.41 -4.04 6.02
C LYS A 182 -17.88 -2.64 6.44
N GLU A 183 -18.41 -2.51 7.65
CA GLU A 183 -18.87 -1.22 8.20
C GLU A 183 -17.69 -0.26 8.40
N GLU A 184 -16.54 -0.77 8.86
CA GLU A 184 -15.32 0.02 9.02
C GLU A 184 -14.79 0.54 7.68
N VAL A 185 -14.77 -0.32 6.65
CA VAL A 185 -14.41 0.07 5.28
C VAL A 185 -15.38 1.12 4.74
N GLU A 186 -16.69 0.90 4.86
CA GLU A 186 -17.71 1.86 4.42
C GLU A 186 -17.57 3.21 5.14
N HIS A 187 -17.28 3.19 6.44
CA HIS A 187 -17.06 4.38 7.24
C HIS A 187 -15.81 5.14 6.82
N LEU A 188 -14.68 4.45 6.61
CA LEU A 188 -13.44 5.05 6.10
C LEU A 188 -13.68 5.71 4.73
N LEU A 189 -14.37 5.00 3.82
CA LEU A 189 -14.74 5.53 2.51
C LEU A 189 -15.62 6.79 2.63
N SER A 190 -16.50 6.85 3.63
CA SER A 190 -17.31 8.05 3.90
C SER A 190 -16.44 9.24 4.32
N CYS A 191 -15.43 9.02 5.18
CA CYS A 191 -14.51 10.06 5.65
C CYS A 191 -13.69 10.62 4.48
N ILE A 192 -13.14 9.73 3.64
CA ILE A 192 -12.38 10.10 2.43
C ILE A 192 -13.24 10.95 1.49
N LYS A 193 -14.49 10.53 1.23
CA LYS A 193 -15.41 11.27 0.36
C LYS A 193 -15.72 12.65 0.91
N ARG A 194 -16.09 12.76 2.19
CA ARG A 194 -16.39 14.05 2.84
C ARG A 194 -15.19 14.99 2.85
N ALA A 195 -13.99 14.47 3.13
CA ALA A 195 -12.77 15.27 3.11
C ALA A 195 -12.51 15.86 1.71
N ALA A 196 -12.79 15.09 0.65
CA ALA A 196 -12.64 15.49 -0.74
C ALA A 196 -13.72 16.45 -1.27
N GLU A 197 -14.83 16.66 -0.56
CA GLU A 197 -15.91 17.54 -1.01
C GLU A 197 -15.49 19.02 -1.03
N ASN A 198 -15.59 19.62 -2.21
CA ASN A 198 -15.49 21.07 -2.36
C ASN A 198 -16.78 21.71 -1.85
N ARG A 199 -16.80 22.18 -0.60
CA ARG A 199 -17.86 23.09 -0.15
C ARG A 199 -17.83 24.33 -1.05
N LYS A 200 -18.85 24.50 -1.89
CA LYS A 200 -19.05 25.77 -2.61
C LYS A 200 -19.09 26.87 -1.54
N GLY A 201 -18.24 27.89 -1.72
CA GLY A 201 -18.26 29.08 -0.87
C GLY A 201 -19.69 29.61 -0.76
N GLY A 202 -20.05 30.05 0.45
CA GLY A 202 -21.39 30.51 0.78
C GLY A 202 -21.95 31.48 -0.26
N ASN A 203 -23.25 31.36 -0.51
CA ASN A 203 -24.02 32.28 -1.34
C ASN A 203 -23.63 33.74 -0.99
N PRO A 204 -23.47 34.63 -1.98
CA PRO A 204 -23.40 36.06 -1.71
C PRO A 204 -24.70 36.42 -1.01
N THR A 205 -24.57 36.95 0.21
CA THR A 205 -25.66 37.62 0.92
C THR A 205 -26.37 38.58 -0.02
N HIS A 206 -27.68 38.37 -0.23
CA HIS A 206 -28.56 39.36 -0.83
C HIS A 206 -28.37 40.67 -0.06
N ARG A 207 -27.76 41.68 -0.71
CA ARG A 207 -27.94 43.06 -0.31
C ARG A 207 -29.25 43.54 -0.93
N GLN A 208 -30.18 43.89 -0.05
CA GLN A 208 -31.34 44.73 -0.36
C GLN A 208 -30.88 46.10 -0.83
#